data_AF-A0A937ZCE0-F1
#
_entry.id   AF-A0A937ZCE0-F1
#
_cell.length_a   1.000
_cell.length_b   1.000
_cell.length_c   1.000
_cell.angle_alpha   90.00
_cell.angle_beta   90.00
_cell.angle_gamma   90.00
#
_symmetry.space_group_name_H-M   'P 1'
#
loop_
_entity.id
_entity.type
_entity.pdbx_description
1 polymer ?
#
loop_
_entity_poly.entity_id
_entity_poly.type
_entity_poly.pdbx_seq_one_letter_code
_entity_poly.pdbx_strand_id
1 'polypeptide(L)'
;LAAILAADFNPIVCAPAKLAAWTAFWSEAQSAPLYRAQCGESDDRYEHMLEDLCRRLIAEGSYALDAGLVARALRVTVAGLWLDIQTAPEPRPVQEALDVVFAAAAAFFPSHFDGRGSIVRT
;
A
#
# COMPACT_ATOMS: atom_id res chain seq x y z
N LEU A 1 1.62 -7.87 7.23
CA LEU A 1 0.83 -6.93 6.39
C LEU A 1 0.79 -5.53 6.99
N ALA A 2 0.29 -5.34 8.21
CA ALA A 2 0.18 -4.02 8.84
C ALA A 2 1.47 -3.19 8.84
N ALA A 3 2.61 -3.82 9.21
CA ALA A 3 3.91 -3.16 9.20
C ALA A 3 4.35 -2.68 7.81
N ILE A 4 4.01 -3.42 6.74
CA ILE A 4 4.33 -3.03 5.36
C ILE A 4 3.47 -1.84 4.94
N LEU A 5 2.16 -1.91 5.18
CA LEU A 5 1.25 -0.80 4.89
C LEU A 5 1.66 0.47 5.66
N ALA A 6 2.10 0.34 6.91
CA ALA A 6 2.59 1.47 7.69
C ALA A 6 3.93 2.03 7.18
N ALA A 7 4.80 1.18 6.65
CA ALA A 7 6.09 1.59 6.11
C ALA A 7 5.97 2.51 4.88
N ASP A 8 4.92 2.31 4.07
CA ASP A 8 4.61 3.16 2.92
C ASP A 8 4.32 4.63 3.30
N PHE A 9 3.97 4.89 4.56
CA PHE A 9 3.71 6.22 5.10
C PHE A 9 4.81 6.75 6.00
N ASN A 10 5.95 6.04 6.10
CA ASN A 10 7.12 6.53 6.83
C ASN A 10 7.61 7.85 6.18
N PRO A 11 7.96 8.90 6.94
CA PRO A 11 8.41 10.19 6.38
C PRO A 11 9.60 10.11 5.41
N ILE A 12 10.43 9.07 5.55
CA ILE A 12 11.57 8.81 4.65
C ILE A 12 11.10 8.26 3.29
N VAL A 13 10.02 7.48 3.28
CA VAL A 13 9.43 6.86 2.09
C VAL A 13 8.43 7.81 1.42
N CYS A 14 7.51 8.37 2.22
CA CYS A 14 6.46 9.31 1.84
C CYS A 14 6.99 10.77 1.70
N ALA A 15 8.28 10.94 1.43
CA ALA A 15 8.87 12.26 1.24
C ALA A 15 8.29 12.91 -0.04
N PRO A 16 7.85 14.18 -0.01
CA PRO A 16 7.20 14.83 -1.16
C PRO A 16 8.00 14.72 -2.47
N ALA A 17 9.33 14.81 -2.40
CA ALA A 17 10.21 14.67 -3.57
C ALA A 17 10.19 13.25 -4.18
N LYS A 18 10.00 12.20 -3.38
CA LYS A 18 9.90 10.82 -3.86
C LYS A 18 8.54 10.55 -4.49
N LEU A 19 7.48 11.05 -3.87
CA LEU A 19 6.13 10.90 -4.40
C LEU A 19 5.94 11.68 -5.71
N ALA A 20 6.56 12.86 -5.84
CA ALA A 20 6.57 13.64 -7.08
C ALA A 20 7.34 12.97 -8.22
N ALA A 21 8.45 12.28 -7.90
CA ALA A 21 9.16 11.46 -8.87
C ALA A 21 8.28 10.30 -9.35
N TRP A 22 7.56 9.65 -8.44
CA TRP A 22 6.58 8.60 -8.76
C TRP A 22 5.45 9.12 -9.65
N THR A 23 4.83 10.25 -9.34
CA THR A 23 3.77 10.81 -10.20
C THR A 23 4.30 11.18 -11.58
N ALA A 24 5.50 11.75 -11.70
CA ALA A 24 6.14 12.05 -12.98
C ALA A 24 6.41 10.78 -13.82
N PHE A 25 6.90 9.70 -13.19
CA PHE A 25 7.10 8.40 -13.86
C PHE A 25 5.78 7.79 -14.37
N TRP A 26 4.68 8.01 -13.65
CA TRP A 26 3.37 7.47 -14.00
C TRP A 26 2.59 8.34 -15.00
N SER A 27 2.88 9.64 -15.07
CA SER A 27 2.24 10.57 -16.02
C SER A 27 2.85 10.57 -17.42
N GLU A 28 4.13 10.22 -17.54
CA GLU A 28 4.80 10.08 -18.83
C GLU A 28 4.87 8.61 -19.25
N ALA A 29 3.91 8.16 -20.05
CA ALA A 29 3.88 6.77 -20.54
C ALA A 29 5.19 6.32 -21.23
N GLN A 30 5.99 7.26 -21.74
CA GLN A 30 7.30 7.04 -22.34
C GLN A 30 8.40 6.68 -21.33
N SER A 31 8.21 7.02 -20.05
CA SER A 31 9.17 6.82 -18.97
C SER A 31 9.04 5.44 -18.33
N ALA A 32 7.95 4.71 -18.62
CA ALA A 32 7.66 3.38 -18.08
C ALA A 32 8.72 2.29 -18.38
N PRO A 33 9.36 2.22 -19.56
CA PRO A 33 10.42 1.24 -19.82
C PRO A 33 11.69 1.51 -19.00
N LEU A 34 12.09 2.79 -18.89
CA LEU A 34 13.30 3.19 -18.15
C LEU A 34 13.10 3.04 -16.64
N TYR A 35 11.92 3.42 -16.14
CA TYR A 35 11.50 3.17 -14.77
C TYR A 35 11.55 1.67 -14.45
N ARG A 36 10.97 0.81 -15.29
CA ARG A 36 11.01 -0.65 -15.08
C ARG A 36 12.43 -1.21 -15.07
N ALA A 37 13.33 -0.70 -15.91
CA ALA A 37 14.72 -1.16 -15.92
C ALA A 37 15.47 -0.83 -14.61
N GLN A 38 15.11 0.26 -13.93
CA GLN A 38 15.78 0.71 -12.72
C GLN A 38 15.11 0.24 -11.42
N CYS A 39 13.77 0.22 -11.39
CA CYS A 39 12.98 -0.04 -10.20
C CYS A 39 12.20 -1.37 -10.23
N GLY A 40 12.10 -2.01 -11.40
CA GLY A 40 11.21 -3.16 -11.61
C GLY A 40 11.47 -4.32 -10.66
N GLU A 41 12.73 -4.69 -10.43
CA GLU A 41 13.06 -5.79 -9.49
C GLU A 41 12.62 -5.46 -8.05
N SER A 42 12.76 -4.20 -7.63
CA SER A 42 12.33 -3.76 -6.30
C SER A 42 10.82 -3.75 -6.17
N ASP A 43 10.11 -3.32 -7.22
CA ASP A 43 8.65 -3.30 -7.28
C ASP A 43 8.10 -4.73 -7.29
N ASP A 44 8.64 -5.62 -8.11
CA ASP A 44 8.26 -7.04 -8.17
C ASP A 44 8.45 -7.71 -6.81
N ARG A 45 9.55 -7.39 -6.10
CA ARG A 45 9.80 -7.91 -4.75
C ARG A 45 8.76 -7.40 -3.75
N TYR A 46 8.38 -6.13 -3.83
CA TYR A 46 7.33 -5.56 -2.97
C TYR A 46 5.96 -6.19 -3.28
N GLU A 47 5.61 -6.35 -4.56
CA GLU A 47 4.36 -6.98 -4.98
C GLU A 47 4.25 -8.43 -4.49
N HIS A 48 5.29 -9.24 -4.70
CA HIS A 48 5.32 -10.62 -4.20
C HIS A 48 5.23 -10.70 -2.68
N MET A 49 5.92 -9.81 -1.95
CA MET A 49 5.84 -9.75 -0.50
C MET A 49 4.42 -9.45 -0.02
N LEU A 50 3.74 -8.49 -0.66
CA LEU A 50 2.39 -8.10 -0.29
C LEU A 50 1.39 -9.23 -0.57
N GLU A 51 1.54 -9.91 -1.72
CA GLU A 51 0.75 -11.09 -2.07
C GLU A 51 0.96 -12.23 -1.06
N ASP A 52 2.20 -12.54 -0.69
CA ASP A 52 2.50 -13.58 0.29
C ASP A 52 1.92 -13.28 1.67
N LEU A 53 1.96 -12.03 2.10
CA LEU A 53 1.33 -11.60 3.34
C LEU A 53 -0.20 -11.75 3.29
N CYS A 54 -0.83 -11.40 2.16
CA CYS A 54 -2.26 -11.62 1.97
C CYS A 54 -2.59 -13.12 1.99
N ARG A 55 -1.80 -13.95 1.30
CA ARG A 55 -1.97 -15.42 1.26
C ARG A 55 -1.94 -16.05 2.65
N ARG A 56 -1.03 -15.60 3.52
CA ARG A 56 -0.94 -16.07 4.92
C ARG A 56 -2.20 -15.73 5.71
N LEU A 57 -2.67 -14.48 5.65
CA LEU A 57 -3.89 -14.07 6.34
C LEU A 57 -5.16 -14.76 5.79
N ILE A 58 -5.21 -15.03 4.49
CA ILE A 58 -6.26 -15.82 3.84
C ILE A 58 -6.32 -17.22 4.45
N ALA A 59 -5.18 -17.89 4.58
CA ALA A 59 -5.09 -19.21 5.19
C ALA A 59 -5.46 -19.19 6.68
N GLU A 60 -4.94 -18.22 7.45
CA GLU A 60 -5.21 -18.07 8.89
C GLU A 60 -6.69 -17.78 9.18
N GLY A 61 -7.32 -16.93 8.38
CA GLY A 61 -8.72 -16.53 8.56
C GLY A 61 -9.74 -17.38 7.80
N SER A 62 -9.29 -18.35 7.00
CA SER A 62 -10.15 -19.14 6.10
C SER A 62 -11.01 -18.27 5.16
N TYR A 63 -10.44 -17.18 4.64
CA TYR A 63 -11.15 -16.26 3.76
C TYR A 63 -11.29 -16.81 2.34
N ALA A 64 -12.43 -16.56 1.68
CA ALA A 64 -12.65 -16.89 0.28
C ALA A 64 -12.20 -15.73 -0.63
N LEU A 65 -10.91 -15.41 -0.61
CA LEU A 65 -10.32 -14.27 -1.33
C LEU A 65 -9.17 -14.73 -2.23
N ASP A 66 -8.90 -13.96 -3.29
CA ASP A 66 -7.71 -14.12 -4.12
C ASP A 66 -6.59 -13.21 -3.61
N ALA A 67 -5.43 -13.80 -3.27
CA ALA A 67 -4.30 -13.07 -2.68
C ALA A 67 -3.74 -11.98 -3.61
N GLY A 68 -3.66 -12.24 -4.91
CA GLY A 68 -3.12 -11.31 -5.90
C GLY A 68 -4.05 -10.12 -6.11
N LEU A 69 -5.37 -10.36 -6.19
CA LEU A 69 -6.37 -9.29 -6.30
C LEU A 69 -6.39 -8.40 -5.05
N VAL A 70 -6.37 -8.99 -3.85
CA VAL A 70 -6.38 -8.22 -2.59
C VAL A 70 -5.08 -7.43 -2.42
N ALA A 71 -3.92 -8.03 -2.69
CA ALA A 71 -2.65 -7.32 -2.63
C ALA A 71 -2.62 -6.13 -3.59
N ARG A 72 -3.09 -6.33 -4.84
CA ARG A 72 -3.20 -5.23 -5.81
C ARG A 72 -4.15 -4.14 -5.33
N ALA A 73 -5.31 -4.50 -4.76
CA ALA A 73 -6.26 -3.51 -4.25
C ALA A 73 -5.62 -2.65 -3.16
N LEU A 74 -4.94 -3.27 -2.17
CA LEU A 74 -4.24 -2.55 -1.11
C LEU A 74 -3.11 -1.65 -1.66
N ARG A 75 -2.33 -2.14 -2.63
CA ARG A 75 -1.26 -1.35 -3.27
C ARG A 75 -1.81 -0.13 -4.01
N VAL A 76 -2.92 -0.28 -4.74
CA VAL A 76 -3.57 0.85 -5.44
C VAL A 76 -4.16 1.84 -4.43
N THR A 77 -4.72 1.37 -3.31
CA THR A 77 -5.17 2.25 -2.22
C THR A 77 -4.02 3.07 -1.65
N VAL A 78 -2.87 2.46 -1.37
CA VAL A 78 -1.66 3.18 -0.90
C VAL A 78 -1.22 4.25 -1.91
N ALA A 79 -1.14 3.90 -3.20
CA ALA A 79 -0.77 4.85 -4.24
C ALA A 79 -1.76 6.02 -4.35
N GLY A 80 -3.06 5.75 -4.23
CA GLY A 80 -4.10 6.78 -4.18
C GLY A 80 -3.95 7.71 -2.97
N LEU A 81 -3.63 7.16 -1.81
CA LEU A 81 -3.41 7.93 -0.58
C LEU A 81 -2.16 8.82 -0.67
N TRP A 82 -1.10 8.36 -1.34
CA TRP A 82 0.06 9.20 -1.64
C TRP A 82 -0.29 10.38 -2.55
N LEU A 83 -1.15 10.16 -3.55
CA LEU A 83 -1.63 11.26 -4.39
C LEU A 83 -2.47 12.24 -3.57
N ASP A 84 -3.39 11.72 -2.77
CA ASP A 84 -4.26 12.51 -1.89
C ASP A 84 -3.47 13.41 -0.93
N ILE A 85 -2.38 12.90 -0.34
CA ILE A 85 -1.47 13.68 0.53
C ILE A 85 -0.79 14.80 -0.26
N GLN A 86 -0.38 14.56 -1.51
CA GLN A 86 0.32 15.54 -2.34
C GLN A 86 -0.58 16.61 -2.93
N THR A 87 -1.83 16.26 -3.28
CA THR A 87 -2.75 17.16 -3.97
C THR A 87 -3.73 17.85 -3.03
N ALA A 88 -3.69 17.54 -1.73
CA ALA A 88 -4.57 18.18 -0.77
C ALA A 88 -4.28 19.69 -0.68
N PRO A 89 -5.33 20.54 -0.68
CA PRO A 89 -5.15 21.99 -0.53
C PRO A 89 -4.61 22.38 0.85
N GLU A 90 -4.82 21.52 1.86
CA GLU A 90 -4.32 21.65 3.23
C GLU A 90 -3.52 20.38 3.59
N PRO A 91 -2.49 20.47 4.46
CA PRO A 91 -1.71 19.30 4.87
C PRO A 91 -2.60 18.21 5.48
N ARG A 92 -2.76 17.08 4.79
CA ARG A 92 -3.45 15.92 5.37
C ARG A 92 -2.51 15.19 6.34
N PRO A 93 -2.98 14.86 7.56
CA PRO A 93 -2.17 14.11 8.50
C PRO A 93 -1.94 12.70 7.97
N VAL A 94 -0.69 12.25 8.00
CA VAL A 94 -0.30 10.88 7.64
C VAL A 94 -1.12 9.83 8.40
N GLN A 95 -1.53 10.14 9.63
CA GLN A 95 -2.38 9.26 10.43
C GLN A 95 -3.72 8.95 9.76
N GLU A 96 -4.33 9.91 9.06
CA GLU A 96 -5.59 9.68 8.37
C GLU A 96 -5.40 8.69 7.21
N ALA A 97 -4.29 8.78 6.46
CA ALA A 97 -3.97 7.82 5.42
C ALA A 97 -3.72 6.41 5.98
N LEU A 98 -3.10 6.30 7.15
CA LEU A 98 -2.94 5.03 7.86
C LEU A 98 -4.29 4.43 8.28
N ASP A 99 -5.19 5.24 8.81
CA ASP A 99 -6.52 4.79 9.21
C ASP A 99 -7.32 4.29 7.98
N VAL A 100 -7.23 4.99 6.84
CA VAL A 100 -7.88 4.57 5.59
C VAL A 100 -7.31 3.25 5.07
N VAL A 101 -5.98 3.08 5.03
CA VAL A 101 -5.40 1.83 4.53
C VAL A 101 -5.71 0.65 5.46
N PHE A 102 -5.79 0.88 6.77
CA PHE A 102 -6.19 -0.15 7.73
C PHE A 102 -7.68 -0.47 7.65
N ALA A 103 -8.55 0.52 7.42
CA ALA A 103 -9.95 0.27 7.14
C ALA A 103 -10.14 -0.58 5.86
N ALA A 104 -9.36 -0.30 4.80
CA ALA A 104 -9.35 -1.13 3.60
C ALA A 104 -8.86 -2.57 3.90
N ALA A 105 -7.79 -2.72 4.69
CA ALA A 105 -7.30 -4.03 5.13
C ALA A 105 -8.34 -4.80 5.97
N ALA A 106 -9.08 -4.12 6.85
CA ALA A 106 -10.15 -4.69 7.66
C ALA A 106 -11.34 -5.18 6.83
N ALA A 107 -11.62 -4.54 5.68
CA ALA A 107 -12.66 -5.00 4.77
C ALA A 107 -12.34 -6.38 4.15
N PHE A 108 -11.06 -6.70 3.95
CA PHE A 108 -10.62 -8.01 3.46
C PHE A 108 -10.29 -8.99 4.58
N PHE A 109 -9.73 -8.52 5.69
CA PHE A 109 -9.21 -9.34 6.79
C PHE A 109 -9.84 -8.96 8.13
N PRO A 110 -11.18 -9.05 8.29
CA PRO A 110 -11.91 -8.52 9.45
C PRO A 110 -11.58 -9.22 10.79
N SER A 111 -10.88 -10.35 10.77
CA SER A 111 -10.42 -11.04 11.98
C SER A 111 -8.99 -10.67 12.38
N HIS A 112 -8.26 -9.96 11.52
CA HIS A 112 -6.84 -9.60 11.70
C HIS A 112 -6.62 -8.09 11.76
N PHE A 113 -7.59 -7.29 11.30
CA PHE A 113 -7.53 -5.84 11.25
C PHE A 113 -8.82 -5.20 11.77
N ASP A 114 -8.65 -4.05 12.40
CA ASP A 114 -9.70 -3.06 12.61
C ASP A 114 -9.33 -1.75 11.88
N GLY A 115 -10.20 -0.74 11.96
CA GLY A 115 -9.95 0.58 11.35
C GLY A 115 -8.77 1.36 11.94
N ARG A 116 -8.01 0.79 12.88
CA ARG A 116 -6.86 1.41 13.56
C ARG A 116 -5.57 0.59 13.40
N GLY A 117 -5.64 -0.64 12.88
CA GLY A 117 -4.46 -1.47 12.63
C GLY A 117 -4.71 -2.96 12.78
N SER A 118 -3.63 -3.71 13.07
CA SER A 118 -3.72 -5.16 13.28
C SER A 118 -4.25 -5.49 14.67
N ILE A 119 -5.18 -6.43 14.74
CA ILE A 119 -5.72 -6.99 15.98
C ILE A 119 -4.77 -8.10 16.43
N VAL A 120 -4.03 -7.88 17.51
CA VAL A 120 -3.28 -8.96 18.16
C VAL A 120 -4.28 -9.79 18.97
N ARG A 121 -4.57 -11.01 18.51
CA ARG A 121 -5.25 -11.99 19.36
C ARG A 121 -4.19 -12.70 20.19
N THR A 122 -4.17 -12.39 21.49
CA THR A 122 -3.38 -13.10 22.52
C THR A 122 -3.94 -14.50 22.75
#